data_AF-A0A2D4UHL2-F1
#
_entry.id   AF-A0A2D4UHL2-F1
#
_cell.length_a   1.000
_cell.length_b   1.000
_cell.length_c   1.000
_cell.angle_alpha   90.00
_cell.angle_beta   90.00
_cell.angle_gamma   90.00
#
_symmetry.space_group_name_H-M   'P 1'
#
loop_
_entity.id
_entity.type
_entity.pdbx_description
1 polymer ?
#
loop_
_entity_poly.entity_id
_entity_poly.type
_entity_poly.pdbx_seq_one_letter_code
_entity_poly.pdbx_strand_id
1 'polypeptide(L)'
;MKLPRLGRWLSWVDKPGSSNKIFIGLILVCFVLLCFDLIYPKHGYVEIENIRGFYSLYGFIMFAGLIFLATLLRILIKRKSDFYSPKDINSEKYPNDDIDPVNHHD
;
A
#
# COMPACT_ATOMS: atom_id res chain seq x y z
N MET A 1 11.57 -15.03 -21.13
CA MET A 1 10.14 -15.28 -20.83
C MET A 1 9.31 -14.06 -21.26
N LYS A 2 8.41 -14.19 -22.25
CA LYS A 2 7.55 -13.06 -22.70
C LYS A 2 6.40 -12.91 -21.70
N LEU A 3 6.39 -11.82 -20.92
CA LEU A 3 5.27 -11.48 -20.05
C LEU A 3 3.98 -11.27 -20.88
N PRO A 4 2.82 -11.75 -20.40
CA PRO A 4 1.53 -11.50 -21.03
C PRO A 4 1.25 -9.98 -21.09
N ARG A 5 0.37 -9.56 -22.02
CA ARG A 5 0.14 -8.13 -22.32
C ARG A 5 -0.17 -7.28 -21.08
N LEU A 6 -0.93 -7.85 -20.13
CA LEU A 6 -1.28 -7.23 -18.85
C LEU A 6 -0.07 -7.09 -17.91
N GLY A 7 0.76 -8.14 -17.80
CA GLY A 7 1.95 -8.13 -16.96
C GLY A 7 2.98 -7.09 -17.41
N ARG A 8 3.09 -6.85 -18.72
CA ARG A 8 3.96 -5.79 -19.25
C ARG A 8 3.44 -4.39 -18.93
N TRP A 9 2.13 -4.19 -18.95
CA TRP A 9 1.51 -2.90 -18.62
C TRP A 9 1.64 -2.59 -17.12
N LEU A 10 1.42 -3.61 -16.27
CA LEU A 10 1.50 -3.47 -14.82
C LEU A 10 2.93 -3.45 -14.26
N SER A 11 3.92 -3.89 -15.05
CA SER A 11 5.35 -3.91 -14.64
C SER A 11 5.90 -2.55 -14.19
N TRP A 12 5.22 -1.45 -14.52
CA TRP A 12 5.56 -0.13 -14.01
C TRP A 12 5.36 0.00 -12.50
N VAL A 13 4.37 -0.70 -11.92
CA VAL A 13 4.07 -0.68 -10.47
C VAL A 13 5.17 -1.31 -9.63
N ASP A 14 5.85 -2.33 -10.16
CA ASP A 14 6.92 -3.05 -9.45
C ASP A 14 8.28 -2.33 -9.49
N LYS A 15 8.41 -1.24 -10.25
CA LYS A 15 9.67 -0.50 -10.31
C LYS A 15 9.97 0.18 -8.97
N PRO A 16 11.22 0.12 -8.47
CA PRO A 16 11.59 0.83 -7.25
C PRO A 16 11.32 2.33 -7.43
N GLY A 17 10.51 2.90 -6.54
CA GLY A 17 10.03 4.30 -6.61
C GLY A 17 8.63 4.49 -7.19
N SER A 18 7.97 3.44 -7.71
CA SER A 18 6.58 3.55 -8.19
C SER A 18 5.58 3.76 -7.05
N SER A 19 5.85 3.20 -5.86
CA SER A 19 4.98 3.38 -4.67
C SER A 19 4.76 4.85 -4.30
N ASN A 20 5.79 5.69 -4.42
CA ASN A 20 5.67 7.12 -4.16
C ASN A 20 4.78 7.82 -5.20
N LYS A 21 4.82 7.37 -6.46
CA LYS A 21 3.97 7.93 -7.53
C LYS A 21 2.50 7.59 -7.31
N ILE A 22 2.22 6.38 -6.82
CA ILE A 22 0.85 5.96 -6.47
C ILE A 22 0.34 6.80 -5.29
N PHE A 23 1.17 7.01 -4.26
CA PHE A 23 0.83 7.89 -3.13
C PHE A 23 0.55 9.33 -3.57
N ILE A 24 1.42 9.90 -4.42
CA ILE A 24 1.23 11.24 -4.97
C ILE A 24 -0.06 11.32 -5.79
N GLY A 25 -0.34 10.32 -6.64
CA GLY A 25 -1.58 10.26 -7.41
C GLY A 25 -2.83 10.23 -6.52
N LEU A 26 -2.80 9.43 -5.45
CA LEU A 26 -3.88 9.37 -4.48
C LEU A 26 -4.10 10.71 -3.77
N ILE A 27 -3.02 11.37 -3.34
CA ILE A 27 -3.08 12.71 -2.72
C ILE A 27 -3.69 13.72 -3.69
N LEU A 28 -3.27 13.69 -4.96
CA LEU A 28 -3.76 14.60 -6.00
C LEU A 28 -5.26 14.41 -6.24
N VAL A 29 -5.74 13.16 -6.33
CA VAL A 29 -7.17 12.85 -6.47
C VAL A 29 -7.95 13.35 -5.25
N CYS A 30 -7.47 13.07 -4.03
CA CYS A 30 -8.09 13.61 -2.80
C CYS A 30 -8.20 15.14 -2.84
N PHE A 31 -7.14 15.84 -3.26
CA PHE A 31 -7.12 17.29 -3.33
C PHE A 31 -8.12 17.84 -4.36
N VAL A 32 -8.23 17.20 -5.53
CA VAL A 32 -9.19 17.58 -6.57
C VAL A 32 -10.63 17.42 -6.08
N LEU A 33 -10.95 16.31 -5.41
CA LEU A 33 -12.28 16.10 -4.81
C LEU A 33 -12.58 17.18 -3.74
N LEU A 34 -11.56 17.56 -2.96
CA LEU A 34 -11.66 18.64 -1.98
C LEU A 34 -12.02 19.98 -2.63
N CYS A 35 -11.30 20.35 -3.69
CA CYS A 35 -11.59 21.56 -4.45
C CYS A 35 -12.98 21.54 -5.07
N PHE A 36 -13.44 20.41 -5.60
CA PHE A 36 -14.77 20.28 -6.19
C PHE A 36 -15.89 20.54 -5.17
N ASP A 37 -15.76 20.04 -3.95
CA ASP A 37 -16.78 20.22 -2.92
C ASP A 37 -16.78 21.64 -2.33
N LEU A 38 -15.68 22.39 -2.45
CA LEU A 38 -15.64 23.82 -2.11
C LEU A 38 -16.38 24.70 -3.13
N ILE A 39 -16.35 24.30 -4.41
CA ILE A 39 -16.96 25.04 -5.51
C ILE A 39 -18.48 24.84 -5.51
N TYR A 40 -18.99 23.67 -5.10
CA TYR A 40 -20.42 23.37 -5.09
C TYR A 40 -21.09 23.81 -3.78
N PRO A 41 -21.91 24.88 -3.77
CA PRO A 41 -22.70 25.24 -2.60
C PRO A 41 -23.79 24.19 -2.40
N LYS A 42 -23.69 23.41 -1.31
CA LYS A 42 -24.77 22.54 -0.86
C LYS A 42 -25.64 23.28 0.15
N HIS A 43 -26.95 23.25 -0.05
CA HIS A 43 -27.93 23.75 0.90
C HIS A 43 -28.31 22.60 1.84
N GLY A 44 -27.60 22.48 2.96
CA GLY A 44 -27.93 21.52 4.00
C GLY A 44 -29.19 21.92 4.77
N TYR A 45 -29.90 20.93 5.31
CA TYR A 45 -31.14 21.14 6.09
C TYR A 45 -30.85 21.66 7.51
N VAL A 46 -29.59 21.58 7.94
CA VAL A 46 -29.12 21.88 9.30
C VAL A 46 -28.11 23.03 9.24
N GLU A 47 -28.12 23.97 10.20
CA GLU A 47 -27.27 25.18 10.17
C GLU A 47 -25.76 24.89 10.08
N ILE A 48 -25.30 23.78 10.65
CA ILE A 48 -23.91 23.30 10.59
C ILE A 48 -23.53 22.78 9.20
N GLU A 49 -24.49 22.25 8.43
CA GLU A 49 -24.29 21.79 7.05
C GLU A 49 -24.22 22.94 6.04
N ASN A 50 -24.60 24.15 6.45
CA ASN A 50 -24.53 25.36 5.63
C ASN A 50 -23.09 25.93 5.57
N ILE A 51 -22.17 25.38 6.36
CA ILE A 51 -20.75 25.74 6.32
C ILE A 51 -20.14 25.20 5.04
N ARG A 52 -19.70 26.11 4.18
CA ARG A 52 -19.00 25.82 2.91
C ARG A 52 -17.83 24.85 3.17
N GLY A 53 -17.90 23.65 2.59
CA GLY A 53 -16.83 22.66 2.65
C GLY A 53 -16.83 21.72 3.87
N PHE A 54 -17.87 21.72 4.72
CA PHE A 54 -17.96 20.84 5.88
C PHE A 54 -17.82 19.34 5.50
N TYR A 55 -18.55 18.91 4.48
CA TYR A 55 -18.60 17.51 4.06
C TYR A 55 -17.25 17.02 3.53
N SER A 56 -16.59 17.84 2.70
CA SER A 56 -15.25 17.54 2.19
C SER A 56 -14.21 17.42 3.29
N LEU A 57 -14.22 18.38 4.22
CA LEU A 57 -13.27 18.39 5.32
C LEU A 57 -13.48 17.15 6.22
N TYR A 58 -14.73 16.83 6.53
CA TYR A 58 -15.07 15.64 7.30
C TYR A 58 -14.64 14.35 6.59
N GLY A 59 -14.98 14.20 5.31
CA GLY A 59 -14.60 13.03 4.51
C GLY A 59 -13.08 12.87 4.40
N PHE A 60 -12.37 13.97 4.17
CA PHE A 60 -10.90 13.99 4.14
C PHE A 60 -10.30 13.56 5.48
N ILE A 61 -10.77 14.12 6.60
CA ILE A 61 -10.30 13.78 7.94
C ILE A 61 -10.58 12.32 8.27
N MET A 62 -11.78 11.81 7.98
CA MET A 62 -12.14 10.42 8.24
C MET A 62 -11.30 9.44 7.40
N PHE A 63 -11.06 9.75 6.13
CA PHE A 63 -10.24 8.92 5.26
C PHE A 63 -8.75 8.95 5.64
N ALA A 64 -8.22 10.13 5.93
CA ALA A 64 -6.84 10.28 6.43
C ALA A 64 -6.65 9.56 7.78
N GLY A 65 -7.63 9.68 8.68
CA GLY A 65 -7.67 8.96 9.94
C GLY A 65 -7.64 7.44 9.76
N LEU A 66 -8.40 6.91 8.80
CA LEU A 66 -8.40 5.47 8.48
C LEU A 66 -7.01 4.98 8.03
N ILE A 67 -6.34 5.73 7.14
CA ILE A 67 -4.98 5.38 6.67
C ILE A 67 -3.98 5.42 7.83
N PHE A 68 -4.07 6.44 8.69
CA PHE A 68 -3.18 6.59 9.83
C PHE A 68 -3.40 5.46 10.84
N LEU A 69 -4.66 5.10 11.11
CA LEU A 69 -5.03 3.99 11.96
C LEU A 69 -4.49 2.66 11.41
N ALA A 70 -4.68 2.38 10.12
CA ALA A 70 -4.12 1.18 9.49
C ALA A 70 -2.58 1.13 9.58
N THR A 71 -1.92 2.29 9.45
CA THR A 71 -0.46 2.40 9.59
C THR A 71 -0.02 2.17 11.04
N LEU A 72 -0.76 2.68 12.01
CA LEU A 72 -0.51 2.45 13.43
C LEU A 72 -0.68 0.97 13.79
N LEU A 73 -1.77 0.36 13.33
CA LEU A 73 -2.01 -1.08 13.48
C LEU A 73 -0.90 -1.88 12.82
N ARG A 74 -0.43 -1.47 11.64
CA ARG A 74 0.69 -2.13 10.96
C ARG A 74 1.95 -2.11 11.82
N ILE A 75 2.27 -1.00 12.49
CA ILE A 75 3.44 -0.91 13.38
C ILE A 75 3.25 -1.81 14.61
N LEU A 76 2.07 -1.79 15.22
CA LEU A 76 1.77 -2.61 16.40
C LEU A 76 1.79 -4.12 16.10
N ILE A 77 1.25 -4.53 14.95
CA ILE A 77 1.20 -5.95 14.53
C ILE A 77 2.55 -6.40 13.95
N LYS A 78 3.42 -5.48 13.51
CA LYS A 78 4.69 -5.82 12.84
C LYS A 78 5.54 -6.68 13.76
N ARG A 79 5.57 -7.97 13.44
CA ARG A 79 6.37 -8.98 14.14
C ARG A 79 7.82 -8.92 13.68
N LYS A 80 8.76 -9.29 14.56
CA LYS A 80 10.19 -9.47 14.21
C LYS A 80 10.34 -10.44 13.04
N SER A 81 11.29 -10.12 12.15
CA SER A 81 11.68 -10.94 10.99
C SER A 81 12.09 -12.35 11.42
N ASP A 82 12.75 -12.46 12.57
CA ASP A 82 13.45 -13.68 12.98
C ASP A 82 12.55 -14.63 13.79
N PHE A 83 11.25 -14.32 13.91
CA PHE A 83 10.32 -15.07 14.76
C PHE A 83 10.17 -16.55 14.35
N TYR A 84 10.32 -16.88 13.07
CA TYR A 84 10.31 -18.27 12.58
C TYR A 84 11.69 -18.84 12.29
N SER A 85 12.75 -18.03 12.41
CA SER A 85 14.12 -18.47 12.10
C SER A 85 14.53 -19.77 12.81
N PRO A 86 14.19 -20.00 14.10
CA PRO A 86 14.53 -21.27 14.76
C PRO A 86 13.78 -22.51 14.27
N LYS A 87 12.69 -22.34 13.51
CA LYS A 87 11.84 -23.43 12.98
C LYS A 87 11.76 -23.41 11.45
N ASP A 88 12.64 -22.64 10.81
CA ASP A 88 12.70 -22.52 9.36
C ASP A 88 13.46 -23.73 8.79
N ILE A 89 12.97 -24.28 7.69
CA ILE A 89 13.63 -25.36 6.93
C ILE A 89 15.03 -24.96 6.43
N ASN A 90 15.26 -23.65 6.27
CA ASN A 90 16.57 -23.10 5.87
C ASN A 90 17.60 -23.14 7.02
N SER A 91 17.14 -23.36 8.26
CA SER A 91 17.98 -23.48 9.46
C SER A 91 18.42 -24.91 9.72
N GLU A 92 17.84 -25.87 9.01
CA GLU A 92 18.18 -27.28 9.10
C GLU A 92 19.54 -27.51 8.42
N LYS A 93 20.42 -28.23 9.12
CA LYS A 93 21.74 -28.56 8.58
C LYS A 93 21.53 -29.57 7.44
N TYR A 94 21.71 -29.10 6.20
CA TYR A 94 21.65 -29.98 5.03
C TYR A 94 22.65 -31.13 5.20
N PRO A 95 22.21 -32.40 5.00
CA PRO A 95 23.13 -33.52 5.00
C PRO A 95 24.01 -33.42 3.75
N ASN A 96 25.25 -32.97 3.93
CA ASN A 96 26.25 -32.87 2.86
C ASN A 96 26.90 -34.22 2.53
N ASP A 97 26.59 -35.27 3.29
CA ASP A 97 27.30 -36.56 3.24
C ASP A 97 26.76 -37.49 2.13
N ASP A 98 25.55 -37.23 1.59
CA ASP A 98 24.87 -38.09 0.60
C ASP A 98 24.59 -37.41 -0.75
N ILE A 99 25.12 -36.19 -0.98
CA ILE A 99 24.89 -35.43 -2.23
C ILE A 99 26.16 -35.43 -3.08
N ASP A 100 26.16 -36.23 -4.15
CA ASP A 100 27.15 -36.10 -5.22
C ASP A 100 26.95 -34.74 -5.91
N PRO A 101 28.01 -33.92 -6.07
CA PRO A 101 27.90 -32.66 -6.79
C PRO A 101 27.58 -32.94 -8.26
N VAL A 102 26.35 -32.69 -8.66
CA VAL A 102 25.93 -32.79 -10.07
C VAL A 102 26.69 -31.73 -10.86
N ASN A 103 27.63 -32.19 -11.69
CA ASN A 103 28.44 -31.35 -12.54
C ASN A 103 27.60 -30.92 -13.75
N HIS A 104 27.21 -29.64 -13.84
CA HIS A 104 26.40 -29.10 -14.93
C HIS A 104 27.24 -28.67 -16.16
N HIS A 105 28.27 -29.44 -16.50
CA HIS A 105 29.25 -29.12 -17.55
C HIS A 105 29.13 -30.05 -18.77
N ASP A 106 27.91 -30.26 -19.25
CA ASP A 106 27.57 -30.97 -20.48
C ASP A 106 26.46 -30.24 -21.26
#